data_AF-A0AAV6LVA7-F1
#
_entry.id   AF-A0AAV6LVA7-F1
#
_cell.length_a   1.000
_cell.length_b   1.000
_cell.length_c   1.000
_cell.angle_alpha   90.00
_cell.angle_beta   90.00
_cell.angle_gamma   90.00
#
_symmetry.space_group_name_H-M   'P 1'
#
loop_
_entity.id
_entity.type
_entity.pdbx_description
1 polymer ?
#
loop_
_entity_poly.entity_id
_entity_poly.type
_entity_poly.pdbx_seq_one_letter_code
_entity_poly.pdbx_strand_id
1 'polypeptide(L)'
;MPALAYCVDATAAPPPGYAFAGDSSLPSPDLFSGGPPETTIFTSPVSAPTSENLSWSPSLSSSLYKIDGWGAPYFSVNGSGNMAVRPYGTATLPHQEIDLLKIVKKASDPISSGGLGLQLPLIVRFPDVLKNRLESLQSAFDHAIQSQGYGSHYQGVFPVKCNQDRFVVEDIVKFGSPFRFGLEAGSKPEILLAMSCLCKGNSDALLVCNGFKDAEYISLALIARKLALNTVVVLEQEEELDLVIDLSKRLFVRPVVGVRAKLRTKHSGHFGSTSGEKGKFGLTTTQILRVVGKLKQHDMLDCLQLLHFHIGSQIPSTTLLADGVGEAAQIYL
;
A
#
# COMPACT_ATOMS: atom_id res chain seq x y z
N MET A 1 -16.89 28.13 -11.71
CA MET A 1 -17.75 27.33 -12.60
C MET A 1 -18.18 26.09 -11.85
N PRO A 2 -19.48 25.81 -11.67
CA PRO A 2 -19.91 24.65 -10.91
C PRO A 2 -19.91 23.39 -11.80
N ALA A 3 -19.45 22.28 -11.22
CA ALA A 3 -19.27 20.99 -11.87
C ALA A 3 -20.61 20.27 -12.09
N LEU A 4 -20.82 19.78 -13.32
CA LEU A 4 -21.91 18.91 -13.71
C LEU A 4 -21.62 17.48 -13.26
N ALA A 5 -22.50 16.91 -12.42
CA ALA A 5 -22.54 15.48 -12.15
C ALA A 5 -23.28 14.78 -13.30
N TYR A 6 -22.62 13.81 -13.94
CA TYR A 6 -23.27 12.91 -14.90
C TYR A 6 -23.69 11.63 -14.16
N CYS A 7 -25.00 11.38 -14.10
CA CYS A 7 -25.57 10.09 -13.72
C CYS A 7 -25.47 9.12 -14.91
N VAL A 8 -25.10 7.87 -14.65
CA VAL A 8 -25.23 6.77 -15.62
C VAL A 8 -26.28 5.80 -15.07
N ASP A 9 -27.37 5.62 -15.83
CA ASP A 9 -28.48 4.72 -15.52
C ASP A 9 -28.02 3.25 -15.48
N ALA A 10 -28.42 2.55 -14.43
CA ALA A 10 -28.21 1.11 -14.27
C ALA A 10 -29.40 0.34 -14.87
N THR A 11 -29.35 0.05 -16.17
CA THR A 11 -30.22 -0.97 -16.78
C THR A 11 -29.42 -1.87 -17.73
N ALA A 12 -28.83 -2.94 -17.20
CA ALA A 12 -28.41 -4.10 -17.99
C ALA A 12 -28.47 -5.38 -17.14
N ALA A 13 -29.10 -6.41 -17.71
CA ALA A 13 -29.46 -7.68 -17.08
C ALA A 13 -28.26 -8.56 -16.66
N PRO A 14 -28.42 -9.50 -15.69
CA PRO A 14 -27.33 -10.37 -15.25
C PRO A 14 -27.07 -11.52 -16.25
N PRO A 15 -25.80 -11.92 -16.47
CA PRO A 15 -25.46 -13.12 -17.25
C PRO A 15 -25.60 -14.42 -16.42
N PRO A 16 -25.71 -15.60 -17.07
CA PRO A 16 -26.17 -16.84 -16.44
C PRO A 16 -25.12 -17.52 -15.56
N GLY A 17 -25.62 -18.24 -14.55
CA GLY A 17 -24.84 -18.83 -13.46
C GLY A 17 -24.05 -20.09 -13.80
N TYR A 18 -22.98 -20.28 -13.04
CA TYR A 18 -22.35 -21.58 -12.80
C TYR A 18 -22.66 -22.01 -11.36
N ALA A 19 -23.38 -23.11 -11.23
CA ALA A 19 -23.71 -23.74 -9.97
C ALA A 19 -22.49 -24.45 -9.37
N PHE A 20 -22.22 -24.21 -8.08
CA PHE A 20 -21.51 -25.15 -7.22
C PHE A 20 -22.47 -25.60 -6.13
N ALA A 21 -22.75 -26.90 -6.12
CA ALA A 21 -23.47 -27.56 -5.04
C ALA A 21 -22.55 -27.66 -3.81
N GLY A 22 -23.06 -27.25 -2.66
CA GLY A 22 -22.41 -27.40 -1.35
C GLY A 22 -23.42 -27.12 -0.25
N ASP A 23 -23.65 -28.13 0.59
CA ASP A 23 -24.69 -28.17 1.62
C ASP A 23 -24.73 -26.92 2.52
N SER A 24 -25.91 -26.34 2.62
CA SER A 24 -26.25 -25.28 3.57
C SER A 24 -26.56 -25.88 4.95
N SER A 25 -25.55 -25.94 5.83
CA SER A 25 -25.77 -25.96 7.29
C SER A 25 -24.55 -25.39 8.00
N LEU A 26 -24.74 -24.30 8.74
CA LEU A 26 -23.77 -23.78 9.70
C LEU A 26 -23.86 -24.62 10.98
N PRO A 27 -22.75 -25.13 11.54
CA PRO A 27 -22.78 -25.84 12.80
C PRO A 27 -23.02 -24.87 13.97
N SER A 28 -23.85 -25.29 14.91
CA SER A 28 -24.11 -24.60 16.19
C SER A 28 -22.83 -24.55 17.05
N PRO A 29 -22.63 -23.49 17.87
CA PRO A 29 -21.46 -23.43 18.75
C PRO A 29 -21.59 -24.41 19.92
N ASP A 30 -20.56 -25.22 20.13
CA ASP A 30 -20.44 -26.15 21.25
C ASP A 30 -20.34 -25.42 22.60
N LEU A 31 -21.11 -25.88 23.58
CA LEU A 31 -21.05 -25.46 24.98
C LEU A 31 -19.80 -26.06 25.64
N PHE A 32 -18.79 -25.21 25.87
CA PHE A 32 -17.63 -25.55 26.71
C PHE A 32 -18.08 -25.92 28.13
N SER A 33 -17.97 -27.20 28.49
CA SER A 33 -18.09 -27.68 29.87
C SER A 33 -16.69 -27.95 30.43
N GLY A 34 -16.18 -27.00 31.21
CA GLY A 34 -14.94 -27.14 31.98
C GLY A 34 -15.12 -26.46 33.32
N GLY A 35 -15.29 -27.26 34.39
CA GLY A 35 -15.27 -26.75 35.75
C GLY A 35 -13.84 -26.35 36.18
N PRO A 36 -13.67 -25.35 37.07
CA PRO A 36 -12.36 -24.91 37.49
C PRO A 36 -11.73 -25.90 38.51
N PRO A 37 -10.39 -26.07 38.53
CA PRO A 37 -9.72 -26.79 39.59
C PRO A 37 -9.62 -25.92 40.85
N GLU A 38 -9.83 -26.53 42.02
CA GLU A 38 -9.65 -25.88 43.32
C GLU A 38 -8.20 -25.39 43.49
N THR A 39 -8.04 -24.12 43.88
CA THR A 39 -6.75 -23.60 44.34
C THR A 39 -6.93 -22.81 45.63
N THR A 40 -6.07 -23.14 46.58
CA THR A 40 -6.00 -22.75 47.98
C THR A 40 -5.98 -21.24 48.22
N ILE A 41 -6.81 -20.80 49.17
CA ILE A 41 -6.94 -19.41 49.63
C ILE A 41 -5.70 -19.02 50.45
N PHE A 42 -4.91 -18.06 49.96
CA PHE A 42 -4.06 -17.20 50.78
C PHE A 42 -4.70 -15.82 50.88
N THR A 43 -5.10 -15.46 52.09
CA THR A 43 -5.73 -14.20 52.45
C THR A 43 -4.70 -13.06 52.46
N SER A 44 -4.98 -12.00 51.71
CA SER A 44 -4.43 -10.65 51.92
C SER A 44 -5.59 -9.69 51.74
N PRO A 45 -5.79 -8.68 52.62
CA PRO A 45 -6.94 -7.81 52.53
C PRO A 45 -6.69 -6.79 51.41
N VAL A 46 -7.08 -7.14 50.19
CA VAL A 46 -7.30 -6.14 49.14
C VAL A 46 -8.69 -5.58 49.42
N SER A 47 -8.71 -4.30 49.80
CA SER A 47 -9.92 -3.50 49.90
C SER A 47 -10.78 -3.73 48.66
N ALA A 48 -11.98 -4.29 48.84
CA ALA A 48 -12.94 -4.40 47.76
C ALA A 48 -13.14 -3.00 47.16
N PRO A 49 -13.04 -2.82 45.83
CA PRO A 49 -13.43 -1.56 45.24
C PRO A 49 -14.90 -1.38 45.57
N THR A 50 -15.18 -0.34 46.34
CA THR A 50 -16.52 0.20 46.53
C THR A 50 -17.19 0.27 45.16
N SER A 51 -18.41 -0.23 45.07
CA SER A 51 -19.26 -0.18 43.89
C SER A 51 -19.56 1.27 43.52
N GLU A 52 -18.61 1.94 42.89
CA GLU A 52 -18.87 3.13 42.12
C GLU A 52 -19.66 2.68 40.89
N ASN A 53 -20.85 3.25 40.72
CA ASN A 53 -21.56 3.21 39.44
C ASN A 53 -20.64 3.85 38.39
N LEU A 54 -19.80 3.05 37.73
CA LEU A 54 -19.01 3.46 36.58
C LEU A 54 -19.99 3.72 35.43
N SER A 55 -20.56 4.92 35.41
CA SER A 55 -21.37 5.39 34.29
C SER A 55 -20.55 5.25 33.02
N TRP A 56 -21.12 4.58 32.01
CA TRP A 56 -20.45 4.36 30.73
C TRP A 56 -19.96 5.69 30.14
N SER A 57 -18.70 5.74 29.69
CA SER A 57 -18.05 6.95 29.21
C SER A 57 -17.41 6.74 27.83
N PRO A 58 -17.16 7.82 27.05
CA PRO A 58 -16.41 7.73 25.80
C PRO A 58 -15.03 7.08 25.94
N SER A 59 -14.34 7.29 27.07
CA SER A 59 -13.03 6.67 27.33
C SER A 59 -13.13 5.16 27.55
N LEU A 60 -14.22 4.68 28.17
CA LEU A 60 -14.51 3.25 28.30
C LEU A 60 -14.80 2.63 26.92
N SER A 61 -15.56 3.31 26.05
CA SER A 61 -15.76 2.88 24.66
C SER A 61 -14.44 2.80 23.88
N SER A 62 -13.59 3.84 23.95
CA SER A 62 -12.27 3.84 23.29
C SER A 62 -11.43 2.65 23.73
N SER A 63 -11.42 2.39 25.04
CA SER A 63 -10.67 1.29 25.66
C SER A 63 -11.21 -0.09 25.24
N LEU A 64 -12.54 -0.27 25.29
CA LEU A 64 -13.20 -1.53 24.92
C LEU A 64 -12.90 -1.90 23.47
N TYR A 65 -13.04 -0.95 22.54
CA TYR A 65 -12.80 -1.16 21.10
C TYR A 65 -11.34 -0.94 20.68
N LYS A 66 -10.45 -0.65 21.63
CA LYS A 66 -9.02 -0.38 21.41
C LYS A 66 -8.76 0.65 20.31
N ILE A 67 -9.58 1.70 20.24
CA ILE A 67 -9.54 2.69 19.15
C ILE A 67 -8.14 3.33 19.07
N ASP A 68 -7.55 3.68 20.21
CA ASP A 68 -6.22 4.28 20.25
C ASP A 68 -5.10 3.32 19.78
N GLY A 69 -5.33 2.00 19.80
CA GLY A 69 -4.35 1.01 19.37
C GLY A 69 -4.18 0.88 17.86
N TRP A 70 -5.25 1.08 17.08
CA TRP A 70 -5.23 0.98 15.61
C TRP A 70 -5.55 2.29 14.90
N GLY A 71 -6.29 3.18 15.56
CA GLY A 71 -6.79 4.42 15.00
C GLY A 71 -5.80 5.57 15.08
N ALA A 72 -4.93 5.58 16.10
CA ALA A 72 -4.00 6.68 16.32
C ALA A 72 -3.02 6.86 15.13
N PRO A 73 -2.69 8.11 14.75
CA PRO A 73 -3.21 9.37 15.29
C PRO A 73 -4.50 9.88 14.61
N TYR A 74 -5.09 9.13 13.67
CA TYR A 74 -6.12 9.63 12.75
C TYR A 74 -7.55 9.40 13.21
N PHE A 75 -7.82 8.33 13.97
CA PHE A 75 -9.15 7.98 14.44
C PHE A 75 -9.15 7.95 15.96
N SER A 76 -10.18 8.55 16.56
CA SER A 76 -10.36 8.63 18.01
C SER A 76 -11.84 8.73 18.37
N VAL A 77 -12.16 8.61 19.66
CA VAL A 77 -13.52 8.86 20.17
C VAL A 77 -13.57 10.29 20.72
N ASN A 78 -14.50 11.11 20.23
CA ASN A 78 -14.65 12.49 20.70
C ASN A 78 -15.45 12.60 22.02
N GLY A 79 -15.55 13.80 22.58
CA GLY A 79 -16.26 14.06 23.84
C GLY A 79 -17.75 13.72 23.83
N SER A 80 -18.36 13.61 22.65
CA SER A 80 -19.76 13.17 22.48
C SER A 80 -19.90 11.64 22.35
N GLY A 81 -18.80 10.89 22.40
CA GLY A 81 -18.79 9.44 22.20
C GLY A 81 -18.83 8.99 20.74
N ASN A 82 -18.70 9.89 19.78
CA ASN A 82 -18.69 9.57 18.35
C ASN A 82 -17.28 9.28 17.84
N MET A 83 -17.17 8.47 16.78
CA MET A 83 -15.94 8.33 16.03
C MET A 83 -15.57 9.66 15.36
N ALA A 84 -14.34 10.08 15.56
CA ALA A 84 -13.78 11.30 15.02
C ALA A 84 -12.53 11.03 14.19
N VAL A 85 -12.38 11.82 13.12
CA VAL A 85 -11.24 11.77 12.21
C VAL A 85 -10.38 13.02 12.39
N ARG A 86 -9.08 12.81 12.50
CA ARG A 86 -8.03 13.82 12.66
C ARG A 86 -7.22 13.90 11.37
N PRO A 87 -7.63 14.74 10.40
CA PRO A 87 -7.07 14.72 9.04
C PRO A 87 -5.56 14.97 8.96
N TYR A 88 -4.99 15.69 9.94
CA TYR A 88 -3.57 16.05 9.99
C TYR A 88 -2.82 15.27 11.09
N GLY A 89 -3.35 14.12 11.51
CA GLY A 89 -2.78 13.31 12.57
C GLY A 89 -2.67 14.09 13.89
N THR A 90 -1.52 14.02 14.55
CA THR A 90 -1.24 14.72 15.83
C THR A 90 -1.26 16.24 15.71
N ALA A 91 -1.07 16.80 14.50
CA ALA A 91 -1.12 18.24 14.26
C ALA A 91 -2.55 18.77 14.04
N THR A 92 -3.56 17.91 14.09
CA THR A 92 -4.96 18.31 13.93
C THR A 92 -5.39 19.23 15.07
N LEU A 93 -5.83 20.44 14.75
CA LEU A 93 -6.40 21.37 15.72
C LEU A 93 -7.81 20.95 16.11
N PRO A 94 -8.31 21.26 17.33
CA PRO A 94 -9.63 20.82 17.79
C PRO A 94 -10.79 21.16 16.85
N HIS A 95 -10.73 22.31 16.14
CA HIS A 95 -11.77 22.73 15.20
C HIS A 95 -11.67 22.05 13.82
N GLN A 96 -10.59 21.31 13.55
CA GLN A 96 -10.38 20.53 12.33
C GLN A 96 -10.78 19.06 12.50
N GLU A 97 -11.10 18.64 13.72
CA GLU A 97 -11.58 17.29 13.99
C GLU A 97 -12.96 17.06 13.35
N ILE A 98 -13.09 15.95 12.62
CA ILE A 98 -14.29 15.62 11.85
C ILE A 98 -15.08 14.53 12.59
N ASP A 99 -16.28 14.87 13.06
CA ASP A 99 -17.21 13.88 13.61
C ASP A 99 -17.85 13.06 12.49
N LEU A 100 -17.54 11.76 12.44
CA LEU A 100 -17.96 10.87 11.36
C LEU A 100 -19.49 10.71 11.30
N LEU A 101 -20.16 10.73 12.46
CA LEU A 101 -21.61 10.62 12.51
C LEU A 101 -22.27 11.83 11.84
N LYS A 102 -21.69 13.03 12.00
CA LYS A 102 -22.18 14.23 11.31
C LYS A 102 -22.01 14.12 9.80
N ILE A 103 -20.91 13.54 9.32
CA ILE A 103 -20.69 13.30 7.89
C ILE A 103 -21.71 12.32 7.32
N VAL A 104 -21.93 11.19 8.00
CA VAL A 104 -22.91 10.19 7.57
C VAL A 104 -24.30 10.80 7.50
N LYS A 105 -24.75 11.51 8.55
CA LYS A 105 -26.05 12.19 8.56
C LYS A 105 -26.15 13.22 7.44
N LYS A 106 -25.14 14.09 7.28
CA LYS A 106 -25.14 15.09 6.20
C LYS A 106 -25.24 14.44 4.81
N ALA A 107 -24.61 13.30 4.61
CA ALA A 107 -24.67 12.56 3.36
C ALA A 107 -26.03 11.88 3.15
N SER A 108 -26.58 11.21 4.17
CA SER A 108 -27.79 10.40 4.07
C SER A 108 -29.09 11.18 4.18
N ASP A 109 -29.11 12.27 4.95
CA ASP A 109 -30.34 12.99 5.25
C ASP A 109 -30.95 13.57 3.96
N PRO A 110 -32.29 13.65 3.88
CA PRO A 110 -32.96 14.20 2.71
C PRO A 110 -32.49 15.61 2.37
N ILE A 111 -32.50 15.94 1.08
CA ILE A 111 -32.17 17.27 0.59
C ILE A 111 -33.10 18.33 1.23
N SER A 112 -34.36 17.98 1.49
CA SER A 112 -35.33 18.85 2.19
C SER A 112 -34.91 19.23 3.61
N SER A 113 -34.11 18.39 4.28
CA SER A 113 -33.53 18.65 5.61
C SER A 113 -32.12 19.24 5.53
N GLY A 114 -31.65 19.60 4.33
CA GLY A 114 -30.32 20.13 4.08
C GLY A 114 -29.22 19.07 3.96
N GLY A 115 -29.54 17.79 3.84
CA GLY A 115 -28.57 16.72 3.55
C GLY A 115 -28.29 16.56 2.05
N LEU A 116 -27.63 15.47 1.66
CA LEU A 116 -27.32 15.14 0.26
C LEU A 116 -28.22 14.05 -0.34
N GLY A 117 -29.06 13.39 0.48
CA GLY A 117 -29.97 12.34 0.03
C GLY A 117 -29.27 11.08 -0.53
N LEU A 118 -28.02 10.83 -0.15
CA LEU A 118 -27.27 9.66 -0.62
C LEU A 118 -27.70 8.40 0.13
N GLN A 119 -27.83 7.29 -0.60
CA GLN A 119 -28.18 6.01 0.01
C GLN A 119 -26.96 5.32 0.62
N LEU A 120 -27.16 4.66 1.76
CA LEU A 120 -26.17 3.78 2.37
C LEU A 120 -26.15 2.41 1.67
N PRO A 121 -25.02 1.69 1.62
CA PRO A 121 -23.74 2.00 2.26
C PRO A 121 -22.91 3.07 1.53
N LEU A 122 -22.12 3.84 2.29
CA LEU A 122 -21.23 4.88 1.77
C LEU A 122 -19.76 4.53 2.05
N ILE A 123 -18.89 4.82 1.08
CA ILE A 123 -17.43 4.80 1.25
C ILE A 123 -16.95 6.23 1.42
N VAL A 124 -16.50 6.59 2.62
CA VAL A 124 -15.96 7.92 2.94
C VAL A 124 -14.44 7.87 2.87
N ARG A 125 -13.84 8.81 2.14
CA ARG A 125 -12.39 8.93 1.98
C ARG A 125 -11.91 10.24 2.59
N PHE A 126 -10.71 10.21 3.16
CA PHE A 126 -10.07 11.37 3.77
C PHE A 126 -8.73 11.64 3.08
N PRO A 127 -8.71 12.39 1.97
CA PRO A 127 -7.47 12.71 1.24
C PRO A 127 -6.41 13.37 2.12
N ASP A 128 -6.81 14.17 3.10
CA ASP A 128 -5.87 14.82 4.03
C ASP A 128 -5.12 13.82 4.90
N VAL A 129 -5.78 12.71 5.31
CA VAL A 129 -5.11 11.61 6.02
C VAL A 129 -4.06 10.96 5.11
N LEU A 130 -4.42 10.70 3.84
CA LEU A 130 -3.48 10.15 2.86
C LEU A 130 -2.27 11.08 2.64
N LYS A 131 -2.51 12.37 2.49
CA LYS A 131 -1.45 13.38 2.39
C LYS A 131 -0.53 13.35 3.62
N ASN A 132 -1.11 13.38 4.82
CA ASN A 132 -0.34 13.35 6.06
C ASN A 132 0.46 12.04 6.22
N ARG A 133 -0.06 10.90 5.76
CA ARG A 133 0.68 9.63 5.74
C ARG A 133 1.90 9.68 4.82
N LEU A 134 1.77 10.26 3.63
CA LEU A 134 2.89 10.43 2.70
C LEU A 134 3.96 11.35 3.30
N GLU A 135 3.56 12.49 3.86
CA GLU A 135 4.47 13.43 4.53
C GLU A 135 5.17 12.81 5.74
N SER A 136 4.44 12.03 6.55
CA SER A 136 5.01 11.34 7.71
C SER A 136 6.02 10.28 7.30
N LEU A 137 5.74 9.52 6.23
CA LEU A 137 6.66 8.53 5.69
C LEU A 137 7.94 9.19 5.18
N GLN A 138 7.82 10.25 4.39
CA GLN A 138 8.97 11.01 3.90
C GLN A 138 9.80 11.56 5.06
N SER A 139 9.14 12.21 6.03
CA SER A 139 9.81 12.81 7.19
C SER A 139 10.59 11.78 8.01
N ALA A 140 10.05 10.56 8.16
CA ALA A 140 10.73 9.48 8.87
C ALA A 140 12.03 9.07 8.17
N PHE A 141 12.01 8.95 6.83
CA PHE A 141 13.21 8.65 6.06
C PHE A 141 14.20 9.81 6.05
N ASP A 142 13.74 11.05 5.90
CA ASP A 142 14.61 12.24 5.92
C ASP A 142 15.32 12.36 7.28
N HIS A 143 14.62 12.11 8.38
CA HIS A 143 15.21 12.09 9.72
C HIS A 143 16.27 10.99 9.87
N ALA A 144 16.00 9.78 9.36
CA ALA A 144 16.96 8.68 9.37
C ALA A 144 18.21 9.00 8.52
N ILE A 145 18.03 9.57 7.33
CA ILE A 145 19.11 9.98 6.43
C ILE A 145 20.00 11.03 7.09
N GLN A 146 19.41 12.07 7.68
CA GLN A 146 20.14 13.14 8.35
C GLN A 146 20.90 12.63 9.58
N SER A 147 20.24 11.81 10.42
CA SER A 147 20.85 11.27 11.64
C SER A 147 22.00 10.29 11.38
N GLN A 148 21.99 9.59 10.24
CA GLN A 148 23.06 8.67 9.84
C GLN A 148 24.09 9.29 8.88
N GLY A 149 23.90 10.55 8.46
CA GLY A 149 24.79 11.21 7.50
C GLY A 149 24.81 10.55 6.12
N TYR A 150 23.69 9.94 5.69
CA TYR A 150 23.62 9.26 4.40
C TYR A 150 23.59 10.28 3.25
N GLY A 151 24.47 10.11 2.26
CA GLY A 151 24.69 11.11 1.19
C GLY A 151 23.68 11.12 0.04
N SER A 152 22.62 10.31 0.12
CA SER A 152 21.56 10.25 -0.89
C SER A 152 20.18 10.42 -0.23
N HIS A 153 19.12 10.30 -1.02
CA HIS A 153 17.75 10.61 -0.61
C HIS A 153 16.84 9.38 -0.66
N TYR A 154 15.73 9.47 0.07
CA TYR A 154 14.61 8.55 -0.09
C TYR A 154 13.66 9.06 -1.19
N GLN A 155 13.21 8.13 -2.03
CA GLN A 155 12.17 8.36 -3.03
C GLN A 155 11.16 7.21 -2.95
N GLY A 156 9.97 7.50 -2.44
CA GLY A 156 8.91 6.51 -2.32
C GLY A 156 8.21 6.23 -3.64
N VAL A 157 7.66 5.02 -3.78
CA VAL A 157 6.90 4.56 -4.95
C VAL A 157 5.64 3.85 -4.46
N PHE A 158 4.47 4.22 -4.98
CA PHE A 158 3.22 3.60 -4.59
C PHE A 158 2.85 2.43 -5.53
N PRO A 159 2.75 1.20 -5.00
CA PRO A 159 2.28 0.05 -5.77
C PRO A 159 0.79 0.17 -6.09
N VAL A 160 0.46 0.44 -7.37
CA VAL A 160 -0.91 0.69 -7.84
C VAL A 160 -1.84 -0.51 -7.57
N LYS A 161 -1.28 -1.73 -7.51
CA LYS A 161 -2.00 -2.95 -7.14
C LYS A 161 -2.72 -2.88 -5.79
N CYS A 162 -2.27 -2.01 -4.88
CA CYS A 162 -2.87 -1.85 -3.56
C CYS A 162 -4.22 -1.12 -3.61
N ASN A 163 -4.38 -0.16 -4.53
CA ASN A 163 -5.64 0.53 -4.77
C ASN A 163 -5.58 1.26 -6.14
N GLN A 164 -6.28 0.72 -7.14
CA GLN A 164 -6.33 1.26 -8.50
C GLN A 164 -7.35 2.40 -8.67
N ASP A 165 -8.05 2.80 -7.60
CA ASP A 165 -9.04 3.86 -7.70
C ASP A 165 -8.39 5.17 -8.15
N ARG A 166 -8.96 5.75 -9.20
CA ARG A 166 -8.45 6.97 -9.85
C ARG A 166 -8.18 8.09 -8.84
N PHE A 167 -9.10 8.35 -7.92
CA PHE A 167 -8.95 9.46 -6.98
C PHE A 167 -7.80 9.22 -6.01
N VAL A 168 -7.59 7.97 -5.58
CA VAL A 168 -6.47 7.61 -4.70
C VAL A 168 -5.14 7.77 -5.43
N VAL A 169 -5.03 7.26 -6.66
CA VAL A 169 -3.78 7.35 -7.43
C VAL A 169 -3.46 8.80 -7.82
N GLU A 170 -4.46 9.58 -8.25
CA GLU A 170 -4.29 11.01 -8.55
C GLU A 170 -3.86 11.80 -7.30
N ASP A 171 -4.46 11.52 -6.14
CA ASP A 171 -4.08 12.15 -4.86
C ASP A 171 -2.66 11.77 -4.44
N ILE A 172 -2.24 10.51 -4.59
CA ILE A 172 -0.86 10.07 -4.30
C ILE A 172 0.15 10.82 -5.17
N VAL A 173 -0.10 10.92 -6.48
CA VAL A 173 0.78 11.65 -7.39
C VAL A 173 0.83 13.14 -7.05
N LYS A 174 -0.32 13.74 -6.75
CA LYS A 174 -0.42 15.16 -6.39
C LYS A 174 0.30 15.46 -5.07
N PHE A 175 -0.01 14.74 -4.01
CA PHE A 175 0.55 14.95 -2.67
C PHE A 175 2.02 14.54 -2.58
N GLY A 176 2.43 13.54 -3.37
CA GLY A 176 3.81 13.07 -3.44
C GLY A 176 4.74 13.90 -4.33
N SER A 177 4.21 14.83 -5.12
CA SER A 177 4.99 15.64 -6.07
C SER A 177 6.20 16.37 -5.43
N PRO A 178 6.10 17.02 -4.26
CA PRO A 178 7.25 17.66 -3.60
C PRO A 178 8.39 16.69 -3.25
N PHE A 179 8.08 15.39 -3.14
CA PHE A 179 9.01 14.34 -2.72
C PHE A 179 9.45 13.44 -3.89
N ARG A 180 9.08 13.81 -5.13
CA ARG A 180 9.30 12.98 -6.34
C ARG A 180 8.69 11.58 -6.18
N PHE A 181 7.59 11.45 -5.45
CA PHE A 181 6.98 10.15 -5.16
C PHE A 181 6.44 9.52 -6.46
N GLY A 182 6.83 8.28 -6.71
CA GLY A 182 6.54 7.53 -7.94
C GLY A 182 5.36 6.57 -7.84
N LEU A 183 5.12 5.84 -8.94
CA LEU A 183 4.15 4.75 -9.01
C LEU A 183 4.83 3.44 -9.45
N GLU A 184 4.33 2.31 -8.96
CA GLU A 184 4.71 0.97 -9.39
C GLU A 184 3.54 0.27 -10.07
N ALA A 185 3.80 -0.30 -11.24
CA ALA A 185 2.84 -1.07 -12.03
C ALA A 185 3.30 -2.52 -12.11
N GLY A 186 2.38 -3.45 -11.85
CA GLY A 186 2.62 -4.90 -11.92
C GLY A 186 1.99 -5.57 -13.15
N SER A 187 1.23 -4.84 -13.97
CA SER A 187 0.47 -5.36 -15.12
C SER A 187 0.27 -4.32 -16.23
N LYS A 188 -0.12 -4.75 -17.44
CA LYS A 188 -0.34 -3.85 -18.58
C LYS A 188 -1.40 -2.75 -18.31
N PRO A 189 -2.55 -3.04 -17.68
CA PRO A 189 -3.51 -1.99 -17.36
C PRO A 189 -2.95 -0.99 -16.33
N GLU A 190 -2.16 -1.47 -15.37
CA GLU A 190 -1.57 -0.62 -14.34
C GLU A 190 -0.50 0.31 -14.90
N ILE A 191 0.31 -0.11 -15.90
CA ILE A 191 1.29 0.81 -16.50
C ILE A 191 0.59 1.95 -17.24
N LEU A 192 -0.53 1.68 -17.94
CA LEU A 192 -1.30 2.73 -18.62
C LEU A 192 -1.91 3.72 -17.63
N LEU A 193 -2.46 3.22 -16.51
CA LEU A 193 -2.96 4.05 -15.42
C LEU A 193 -1.83 4.90 -14.83
N ALA A 194 -0.69 4.29 -14.52
CA ALA A 194 0.44 4.98 -13.92
C ALA A 194 1.03 6.05 -14.86
N MET A 195 1.19 5.74 -16.15
CA MET A 195 1.60 6.72 -17.18
C MET A 195 0.66 7.91 -17.23
N SER A 196 -0.66 7.66 -17.28
CA SER A 196 -1.68 8.71 -17.35
C SER A 196 -1.63 9.64 -16.14
N CYS A 197 -1.49 9.09 -14.93
CA CYS A 197 -1.40 9.88 -13.70
C CYS A 197 -0.07 10.65 -13.60
N LEU A 198 1.06 10.02 -13.92
CA LEU A 198 2.39 10.63 -13.80
C LEU A 198 2.64 11.77 -14.80
N CYS A 199 1.91 11.84 -15.92
CA CYS A 199 1.94 13.00 -16.82
C CYS A 199 1.57 14.33 -16.11
N LYS A 200 0.89 14.28 -14.97
CA LYS A 200 0.55 15.46 -14.13
C LYS A 200 1.38 15.52 -12.84
N GLY A 201 2.34 14.60 -12.67
CA GLY A 201 3.17 14.48 -11.49
C GLY A 201 4.49 15.25 -11.59
N ASN A 202 5.40 14.95 -10.67
CA ASN A 202 6.78 15.43 -10.73
C ASN A 202 7.54 14.71 -11.87
N SER A 203 8.34 15.43 -12.66
CA SER A 203 9.12 14.86 -13.77
C SER A 203 10.15 13.84 -13.33
N ASP A 204 10.65 13.94 -12.10
CA ASP A 204 11.65 13.03 -11.53
C ASP A 204 11.01 11.81 -10.83
N ALA A 205 9.68 11.76 -10.78
CA ALA A 205 8.95 10.65 -10.16
C ALA A 205 9.17 9.33 -10.94
N LEU A 206 9.51 8.28 -10.20
CA LEU A 206 9.77 6.97 -10.79
C LEU A 206 8.46 6.29 -11.26
N LEU A 207 8.53 5.64 -12.41
CA LEU A 207 7.58 4.61 -12.82
C LEU A 207 8.29 3.25 -12.79
N VAL A 208 8.03 2.44 -11.77
CA VAL A 208 8.66 1.13 -11.62
C VAL A 208 7.77 0.05 -12.23
N CYS A 209 8.30 -0.72 -13.18
CA CYS A 209 7.57 -1.77 -13.86
C CYS A 209 7.99 -3.15 -13.36
N ASN A 210 7.12 -3.79 -12.59
CA ASN A 210 7.25 -5.16 -12.07
C ASN A 210 6.25 -6.11 -12.74
N GLY A 211 6.25 -7.37 -12.31
CA GLY A 211 5.32 -8.41 -12.77
C GLY A 211 5.77 -9.07 -14.07
N PHE A 212 4.85 -9.85 -14.66
CA PHE A 212 5.12 -10.55 -15.92
C PHE A 212 5.08 -9.57 -17.10
N LYS A 213 6.16 -9.55 -17.89
CA LYS A 213 6.34 -8.59 -18.99
C LYS A 213 6.48 -9.31 -20.32
N ASP A 214 5.52 -9.10 -21.21
CA ASP A 214 5.64 -9.48 -22.60
C ASP A 214 6.10 -8.28 -23.47
N ALA A 215 6.13 -8.49 -24.79
CA ALA A 215 6.63 -7.50 -25.73
C ALA A 215 5.81 -6.19 -25.69
N GLU A 216 4.50 -6.28 -25.48
CA GLU A 216 3.62 -5.12 -25.41
C GLU A 216 3.86 -4.32 -24.13
N TYR A 217 3.98 -4.99 -22.98
CA TYR A 217 4.30 -4.34 -21.72
C TYR A 217 5.64 -3.58 -21.86
N ILE A 218 6.69 -4.26 -22.31
CA ILE A 218 8.02 -3.65 -22.44
C ILE A 218 8.00 -2.49 -23.43
N SER A 219 7.26 -2.62 -24.55
CA SER A 219 7.07 -1.52 -25.50
C SER A 219 6.41 -0.30 -24.85
N LEU A 220 5.38 -0.50 -24.02
CA LEU A 220 4.74 0.59 -23.26
C LEU A 220 5.71 1.26 -22.31
N ALA A 221 6.55 0.50 -21.59
CA ALA A 221 7.56 1.06 -20.70
C ALA A 221 8.63 1.88 -21.44
N LEU A 222 9.03 1.44 -22.64
CA LEU A 222 9.95 2.19 -23.51
C LEU A 222 9.28 3.44 -24.12
N ILE A 223 7.98 3.38 -24.43
CA ILE A 223 7.22 4.56 -24.86
C ILE A 223 7.10 5.57 -23.70
N ALA A 224 6.87 5.11 -22.47
CA ALA A 224 6.85 5.96 -21.28
C ALA A 224 8.17 6.74 -21.13
N ARG A 225 9.31 6.10 -21.39
CA ARG A 225 10.63 6.79 -21.48
C ARG A 225 10.67 7.86 -22.58
N LYS A 226 10.13 7.59 -23.78
CA LYS A 226 10.03 8.63 -24.83
C LYS A 226 9.15 9.80 -24.43
N LEU A 227 8.15 9.57 -23.58
CA LEU A 227 7.31 10.61 -22.98
C LEU A 227 7.98 11.30 -21.79
N ALA A 228 9.29 11.11 -21.60
CA ALA A 228 10.10 11.68 -20.53
C ALA A 228 9.68 11.25 -19.11
N LEU A 229 8.95 10.13 -18.97
CA LEU A 229 8.71 9.52 -17.67
C LEU A 229 9.98 8.78 -17.21
N ASN A 230 10.29 8.86 -15.91
CA ASN A 230 11.43 8.17 -15.32
C ASN A 230 11.12 6.68 -15.08
N THR A 231 10.96 5.93 -16.17
CA THR A 231 10.49 4.54 -16.16
C THR A 231 11.63 3.54 -16.03
N VAL A 232 11.53 2.61 -15.07
CA VAL A 232 12.49 1.53 -14.84
C VAL A 232 11.82 0.18 -15.06
N VAL A 233 12.36 -0.63 -15.97
CA VAL A 233 11.90 -2.01 -16.20
C VAL A 233 12.66 -2.96 -15.28
N VAL A 234 11.99 -3.49 -14.26
CA VAL A 234 12.62 -4.41 -13.30
C VAL A 234 12.55 -5.84 -13.83
N LEU A 235 13.70 -6.42 -14.16
CA LEU A 235 13.81 -7.80 -14.62
C LEU A 235 13.48 -8.77 -13.48
N GLU A 236 12.49 -9.63 -13.71
CA GLU A 236 12.10 -10.70 -12.81
C GLU A 236 12.51 -12.08 -13.33
N GLN A 237 12.84 -12.19 -14.62
CA GLN A 237 13.35 -13.37 -15.31
C GLN A 237 14.52 -12.96 -16.24
N GLU A 238 15.46 -13.87 -16.49
CA GLU A 238 16.68 -13.57 -17.26
C GLU A 238 16.35 -13.30 -18.73
N GLU A 239 15.35 -14.00 -19.25
CA GLU A 239 14.86 -13.94 -20.63
C GLU A 239 14.18 -12.61 -20.96
N GLU A 240 13.69 -11.87 -19.95
CA GLU A 240 13.11 -10.54 -20.15
C GLU A 240 14.15 -9.55 -20.71
N LEU A 241 15.44 -9.73 -20.40
CA LEU A 241 16.50 -8.84 -20.86
C LEU A 241 16.64 -8.86 -22.39
N ASP A 242 16.53 -10.02 -23.02
CA ASP A 242 16.56 -10.14 -24.49
C ASP A 242 15.48 -9.27 -25.13
N LEU A 243 14.26 -9.38 -24.59
CA LEU A 243 13.12 -8.64 -25.10
C LEU A 243 13.28 -7.13 -24.88
N VAL A 244 13.82 -6.70 -23.73
CA VAL A 244 14.17 -5.29 -23.49
C VAL A 244 15.19 -4.80 -24.52
N ILE A 245 16.28 -5.52 -24.75
CA ILE A 245 17.35 -5.11 -25.67
C ILE A 245 16.80 -5.02 -27.11
N ASP A 246 16.07 -6.03 -27.58
CA ASP A 246 15.54 -6.06 -28.93
C ASP A 246 14.54 -4.93 -29.19
N LEU A 247 13.59 -4.72 -28.27
CA LEU A 247 12.61 -3.65 -28.40
C LEU A 247 13.24 -2.26 -28.24
N SER A 248 14.24 -2.11 -27.38
CA SER A 248 14.96 -0.85 -27.19
C SER A 248 15.64 -0.38 -28.48
N LYS A 249 16.27 -1.31 -29.21
CA LYS A 249 16.88 -1.04 -30.52
C LYS A 249 15.82 -0.71 -31.57
N ARG A 250 14.74 -1.48 -31.65
CA ARG A 250 13.64 -1.26 -32.61
C ARG A 250 12.94 0.08 -32.41
N LEU A 251 12.76 0.51 -31.16
CA LEU A 251 12.10 1.76 -30.83
C LEU A 251 13.06 2.95 -30.74
N PHE A 252 14.37 2.71 -30.85
CA PHE A 252 15.43 3.71 -30.67
C PHE A 252 15.32 4.43 -29.32
N VAL A 253 15.17 3.66 -28.24
CA VAL A 253 15.05 4.15 -26.86
C VAL A 253 16.13 3.47 -26.02
N ARG A 254 16.97 4.23 -25.33
CA ARG A 254 17.88 3.66 -24.33
C ARG A 254 17.06 3.29 -23.08
N PRO A 255 16.99 2.01 -22.68
CA PRO A 255 16.17 1.57 -21.56
C PRO A 255 16.83 1.94 -20.23
N VAL A 256 16.03 2.01 -19.17
CA VAL A 256 16.52 1.94 -17.78
C VAL A 256 15.99 0.64 -17.19
N VAL A 257 16.89 -0.15 -16.65
CA VAL A 257 16.65 -1.52 -16.22
C VAL A 257 16.99 -1.66 -14.75
N GLY A 258 16.14 -2.37 -14.02
CA GLY A 258 16.45 -2.86 -12.68
C GLY A 258 16.49 -4.38 -12.65
N VAL A 259 16.99 -4.96 -11.57
CA VAL A 259 16.94 -6.40 -11.33
C VAL A 259 16.24 -6.68 -10.01
N ARG A 260 15.32 -7.65 -10.01
CA ARG A 260 14.71 -8.14 -8.78
C ARG A 260 15.56 -9.28 -8.22
N ALA A 261 16.21 -9.08 -7.09
CA ALA A 261 16.99 -10.11 -6.42
C ALA A 261 16.10 -11.11 -5.67
N LYS A 262 16.46 -12.39 -5.76
CA LYS A 262 15.96 -13.45 -4.89
C LYS A 262 16.79 -13.49 -3.62
N LEU A 263 16.17 -13.09 -2.52
CA LEU A 263 16.76 -13.20 -1.19
C LEU A 263 16.67 -14.63 -0.66
N ARG A 264 17.67 -15.07 0.10
CA ARG A 264 17.73 -16.35 0.82
C ARG A 264 16.99 -16.28 2.14
N THR A 265 16.84 -15.10 2.75
CA THR A 265 15.97 -14.90 3.92
C THR A 265 14.56 -15.42 3.63
N LYS A 266 14.13 -16.45 4.38
CA LYS A 266 12.82 -17.09 4.24
C LYS A 266 11.83 -16.53 5.26
N HIS A 267 10.58 -16.40 4.82
CA HIS A 267 9.44 -16.02 5.66
C HIS A 267 8.52 -17.22 5.84
N SER A 268 8.23 -17.61 7.07
CA SER A 268 7.09 -18.47 7.41
C SER A 268 5.83 -17.61 7.48
N GLY A 269 5.36 -17.11 6.33
CA GLY A 269 4.13 -16.32 6.22
C GLY A 269 2.95 -17.15 5.72
N HIS A 270 1.72 -16.78 6.12
CA HIS A 270 0.45 -17.40 5.68
C HIS A 270 0.19 -17.26 4.17
N PHE A 271 0.86 -16.31 3.51
CA PHE A 271 0.85 -16.13 2.06
C PHE A 271 2.10 -16.81 1.49
N GLY A 272 1.90 -17.98 0.86
CA GLY A 272 2.97 -18.89 0.42
C GLY A 272 4.08 -18.26 -0.43
N SER A 273 5.19 -18.99 -0.51
CA SER A 273 6.46 -18.79 -1.26
C SER A 273 6.53 -17.70 -2.34
N THR A 274 6.31 -16.43 -1.98
CA THR A 274 6.62 -15.27 -2.83
C THR A 274 8.02 -14.73 -2.59
N SER A 275 8.66 -15.19 -1.49
CA SER A 275 10.00 -14.83 -1.04
C SER A 275 10.82 -16.09 -0.73
N GLY A 276 12.15 -15.98 -0.84
CA GLY A 276 13.07 -17.11 -0.77
C GLY A 276 13.48 -17.65 -2.14
N GLU A 277 14.47 -18.54 -2.17
CA GLU A 277 15.04 -19.15 -3.39
C GLU A 277 14.01 -19.83 -4.31
N LYS A 278 12.89 -20.30 -3.75
CA LYS A 278 11.76 -20.93 -4.47
C LYS A 278 10.69 -19.93 -4.97
N GLY A 279 10.91 -18.63 -4.80
CA GLY A 279 9.98 -17.61 -5.28
C GLY A 279 9.80 -17.65 -6.79
N LYS A 280 8.56 -17.43 -7.26
CA LYS A 280 8.20 -17.42 -8.70
C LYS A 280 8.94 -16.34 -9.49
N PHE A 281 9.33 -15.25 -8.83
CA PHE A 281 9.91 -14.06 -9.45
C PHE A 281 11.26 -13.72 -8.84
N GLY A 282 12.13 -13.10 -9.64
CA GLY A 282 13.44 -12.62 -9.24
C GLY A 282 14.58 -13.55 -9.68
N LEU A 283 15.77 -12.99 -9.61
CA LEU A 283 17.02 -13.55 -10.11
C LEU A 283 17.91 -13.95 -8.94
N THR A 284 18.52 -15.12 -9.04
CA THR A 284 19.63 -15.51 -8.16
C THR A 284 20.86 -14.64 -8.45
N THR A 285 21.82 -14.56 -7.52
CA THR A 285 23.08 -13.82 -7.73
C THR A 285 23.79 -14.24 -9.03
N THR A 286 23.79 -15.53 -9.36
CA THR A 286 24.37 -16.04 -10.61
C THR A 286 23.64 -15.50 -11.84
N GLN A 287 22.31 -15.43 -11.82
CA GLN A 287 21.52 -14.86 -12.92
C GLN A 287 21.73 -13.34 -13.03
N ILE A 288 21.86 -12.63 -11.90
CA ILE A 288 22.21 -11.19 -11.90
C ILE A 288 23.57 -10.98 -12.58
N LEU A 289 24.58 -11.79 -12.27
CA LEU A 289 25.89 -11.71 -12.93
C LEU A 289 25.82 -11.98 -14.44
N ARG A 290 24.94 -12.89 -14.89
CA ARG A 290 24.69 -13.13 -16.32
C ARG A 290 24.01 -11.93 -16.99
N VAL A 291 23.01 -11.33 -16.34
CA VAL A 291 22.38 -10.07 -16.80
C VAL A 291 23.43 -8.97 -16.97
N VAL A 292 24.30 -8.77 -15.98
CA VAL A 292 25.41 -7.81 -16.06
C VAL A 292 26.37 -8.13 -17.21
N GLY A 293 26.76 -9.40 -17.36
CA GLY A 293 27.63 -9.85 -18.46
C GLY A 293 27.01 -9.58 -19.84
N LYS A 294 25.71 -9.83 -20.00
CA LYS A 294 24.97 -9.61 -21.24
C LYS A 294 24.81 -8.13 -21.56
N LEU A 295 24.51 -7.29 -20.55
CA LEU A 295 24.49 -5.83 -20.72
C LEU A 295 25.85 -5.29 -21.15
N LYS A 296 26.96 -5.82 -20.61
CA LYS A 296 28.33 -5.47 -21.07
C LYS A 296 28.57 -5.84 -22.52
N GLN A 297 28.14 -7.02 -22.96
CA GLN A 297 28.28 -7.46 -24.35
C GLN A 297 27.53 -6.56 -25.35
N HIS A 298 26.47 -5.90 -24.90
CA HIS A 298 25.69 -4.96 -25.70
C HIS A 298 26.04 -3.48 -25.50
N ASP A 299 27.06 -3.17 -24.69
CA ASP A 299 27.43 -1.79 -24.32
C ASP A 299 26.27 -1.00 -23.67
N MET A 300 25.57 -1.67 -22.75
CA MET A 300 24.36 -1.17 -22.06
C MET A 300 24.48 -1.29 -20.53
N LEU A 301 25.69 -1.37 -19.97
CA LEU A 301 25.88 -1.54 -18.54
C LEU A 301 25.33 -0.36 -17.72
N ASP A 302 25.42 0.85 -18.27
CA ASP A 302 24.85 2.10 -17.73
C ASP A 302 23.31 2.08 -17.63
N CYS A 303 22.65 1.17 -18.35
CA CYS A 303 21.19 1.02 -18.29
C CYS A 303 20.74 0.34 -16.99
N LEU A 304 21.60 -0.41 -16.31
CA LEU A 304 21.28 -1.06 -15.03
C LEU A 304 21.42 -0.06 -13.88
N GLN A 305 20.30 0.38 -13.32
CA GLN A 305 20.27 1.49 -12.35
C GLN A 305 19.52 1.19 -11.05
N LEU A 306 18.88 0.02 -10.92
CA LEU A 306 18.03 -0.28 -9.76
C LEU A 306 18.16 -1.74 -9.31
N LEU A 307 18.43 -1.94 -8.03
CA LEU A 307 18.26 -3.23 -7.36
C LEU A 307 16.93 -3.24 -6.62
N HIS A 308 16.09 -4.23 -6.89
CA HIS A 308 14.78 -4.40 -6.27
C HIS A 308 14.72 -5.72 -5.50
N PHE A 309 13.99 -5.74 -4.39
CA PHE A 309 13.60 -6.97 -3.71
C PHE A 309 12.25 -6.78 -3.04
N HIS A 310 11.56 -7.87 -2.76
CA HIS A 310 10.26 -7.83 -2.09
C HIS A 310 10.23 -8.93 -1.02
N ILE A 311 10.13 -8.51 0.24
CA ILE A 311 10.08 -9.42 1.41
C ILE A 311 8.68 -10.03 1.54
N GLY A 312 7.63 -9.29 1.15
CA GLY A 312 6.23 -9.67 1.28
C GLY A 312 5.39 -8.52 1.84
N SER A 313 4.07 -8.71 1.87
CA SER A 313 3.15 -7.78 2.54
C SER A 313 3.02 -8.09 4.03
N GLN A 314 2.70 -7.08 4.84
CA GLN A 314 2.44 -7.22 6.28
C GLN A 314 3.59 -7.90 7.04
N ILE A 315 4.79 -7.35 6.93
CA ILE A 315 5.99 -7.87 7.60
C ILE A 315 5.76 -7.82 9.13
N PRO A 316 5.74 -8.97 9.84
CA PRO A 316 5.31 -9.01 11.24
C PRO A 316 6.40 -8.59 12.24
N SER A 317 7.67 -8.50 11.81
CA SER A 317 8.81 -8.19 12.68
C SER A 317 9.83 -7.31 11.98
N THR A 318 10.41 -6.37 12.72
CA THR A 318 11.48 -5.48 12.25
C THR A 318 12.80 -6.22 12.02
N THR A 319 13.09 -7.30 12.77
CA THR A 319 14.27 -8.14 12.55
C THR A 319 14.27 -8.73 11.14
N LEU A 320 13.12 -9.18 10.69
CA LEU A 320 12.98 -9.76 9.36
C LEU A 320 13.21 -8.75 8.24
N LEU A 321 12.74 -7.52 8.44
CA LEU A 321 13.04 -6.41 7.54
C LEU A 321 14.55 -6.12 7.51
N ALA A 322 15.19 -6.07 8.68
CA ALA A 322 16.63 -5.82 8.78
C ALA A 322 17.47 -6.91 8.09
N ASP A 323 17.12 -8.18 8.28
CA ASP A 323 17.80 -9.31 7.63
C ASP A 323 17.69 -9.21 6.09
N GLY A 324 16.49 -8.96 5.57
CA GLY A 324 16.26 -8.84 4.14
C GLY A 324 16.96 -7.63 3.51
N VAL A 325 16.95 -6.48 4.20
CA VAL A 325 17.70 -5.28 3.77
C VAL A 325 19.21 -5.53 3.82
N GLY A 326 19.70 -6.22 4.85
CA GLY A 326 21.12 -6.56 4.99
C GLY A 326 21.62 -7.46 3.86
N GLU A 327 20.85 -8.50 3.51
CA GLU A 327 21.16 -9.36 2.37
C GLU A 327 21.13 -8.58 1.04
N ALA A 328 20.11 -7.74 0.81
CA ALA A 328 20.02 -6.93 -0.39
C ALA A 328 21.17 -5.92 -0.52
N ALA A 329 21.60 -5.32 0.59
CA ALA A 329 22.74 -4.40 0.61
C ALA A 329 24.05 -5.10 0.21
N GLN A 330 24.25 -6.36 0.61
CA GLN A 330 25.41 -7.15 0.16
C GLN A 330 25.38 -7.50 -1.33
N ILE A 331 24.20 -7.56 -1.95
CA ILE A 331 24.06 -7.77 -3.40
C ILE A 331 24.31 -6.46 -4.16
N TYR A 332 23.96 -5.32 -3.56
CA TYR A 332 24.14 -3.99 -4.15
C TYR A 332 25.61 -3.55 -4.20
N LEU A 333 26.36 -3.81 -3.12
CA LEU A 333 27.78 -3.46 -2.95
C LEU A 333 28.70 -4.41 -3.73
#